data_AF-A0A383ZTB4-F1
#
_entry.id   AF-A0A383ZTB4-F1
#
_cell.length_a   1.000
_cell.length_b   1.000
_cell.length_c   1.000
_cell.angle_alpha   90.00
_cell.angle_beta   90.00
_cell.angle_gamma   90.00
#
_symmetry.space_group_name_H-M   'P 1'
#
loop_
_entity.id
_entity.type
_entity.pdbx_description
1 polymer ?
#
loop_
_entity_poly.entity_id
_entity_poly.type
_entity_poly.pdbx_seq_one_letter_code
_entity_poly.pdbx_strand_id
1 'polypeptide(L)'
;MFGNRLWQASKALSLSRLRNSNMTRKIFTNTRERWRQQNVNSAFAKLRKLIPTHPPDKKLSKNETLRLAMRYINFLVKVLGEQSLQQTGVAAPGNILGLFPQGPHLPDRTLLGDYQVPSSGPSHHIP
;
A
#
# COMPACT_ATOMS: atom_id res chain seq x y z
N MET A 1 35.80 -37.51 36.52
CA MET A 1 35.46 -36.06 36.53
C MET A 1 35.79 -35.31 35.21
N PHE A 2 36.20 -35.96 34.09
CA PHE A 2 36.65 -35.24 32.88
C PHE A 2 35.68 -35.18 31.69
N GLY A 3 34.58 -35.96 31.68
CA GLY A 3 33.66 -36.07 30.53
C GLY A 3 32.82 -34.83 30.23
N ASN A 4 32.58 -33.97 31.22
CA ASN A 4 31.65 -32.84 31.07
C ASN A 4 32.20 -31.66 30.25
N ARG A 5 33.53 -31.50 30.12
CA ARG A 5 34.11 -30.38 29.37
C ARG A 5 34.07 -30.58 27.85
N LEU A 6 34.32 -31.80 27.40
CA LEU A 6 34.34 -32.12 25.97
C LEU A 6 32.93 -32.06 25.34
N TRP A 7 31.92 -32.53 26.08
CA TRP A 7 30.53 -32.46 25.66
C TRP A 7 30.00 -31.02 25.60
N GLN A 8 30.34 -30.20 26.61
CA GLN A 8 29.96 -28.79 26.63
C GLN A 8 30.63 -27.99 25.50
N ALA A 9 31.90 -28.25 25.23
CA ALA A 9 32.60 -27.64 24.10
C ALA A 9 31.93 -28.01 22.75
N SER A 10 31.64 -29.30 22.54
CA SER A 10 30.95 -29.77 21.33
C SER A 10 29.56 -29.13 21.16
N LYS A 11 28.80 -28.97 22.26
CA LYS A 11 27.51 -28.27 22.26
C LYS A 11 27.65 -26.79 21.90
N ALA A 12 28.65 -26.11 22.45
CA ALA A 12 28.94 -24.71 22.16
C ALA A 12 29.35 -24.47 20.69
N LEU A 13 30.15 -25.37 20.11
CA LEU A 13 30.49 -25.32 18.68
C LEU A 13 29.26 -25.55 17.78
N SER A 14 28.39 -26.51 18.14
CA SER A 14 27.14 -26.77 17.41
C SER A 14 26.20 -25.56 17.42
N LEU A 15 25.99 -24.94 18.58
CA LEU A 15 25.16 -23.73 18.70
C LEU A 15 25.76 -22.54 17.93
N SER A 16 27.07 -22.39 17.95
CA SER A 16 27.77 -21.36 17.18
C SER A 16 27.63 -21.58 15.67
N ARG A 17 27.71 -22.83 15.20
CA ARG A 17 27.50 -23.21 13.80
C ARG A 17 26.07 -22.95 13.34
N LEU A 18 25.09 -23.33 14.16
CA LEU A 18 23.67 -23.04 13.89
C LEU A 18 23.42 -21.53 13.86
N ARG A 19 23.98 -20.77 14.80
CA ARG A 19 23.89 -19.30 14.82
C ARG A 19 24.47 -18.68 13.56
N ASN A 20 25.64 -19.13 13.10
CA ASN A 20 26.24 -18.67 11.85
C ASN A 20 25.35 -19.01 10.64
N SER A 21 24.83 -20.23 10.55
CA SER A 21 23.92 -20.61 9.45
C SER A 21 22.63 -19.78 9.42
N ASN A 22 22.07 -19.46 10.60
CA ASN A 22 20.92 -18.58 10.74
C ASN A 22 21.24 -17.16 10.29
N MET A 23 22.41 -16.63 10.66
CA MET A 23 22.86 -15.30 10.23
C MET A 23 23.08 -15.25 8.71
N THR A 24 23.72 -16.25 8.11
CA THR A 24 23.91 -16.32 6.66
C THR A 24 22.57 -16.34 5.91
N ARG A 25 21.59 -17.14 6.37
CA ARG A 25 20.23 -17.12 5.79
C ARG A 25 19.55 -15.77 5.93
N LYS A 26 19.65 -15.13 7.10
CA LYS A 26 19.09 -13.79 7.33
C LYS A 26 19.71 -12.75 6.39
N ILE A 27 21.03 -12.78 6.21
CA ILE A 27 21.75 -11.89 5.30
C ILE A 27 21.26 -12.12 3.87
N PHE A 28 21.22 -13.37 3.41
CA PHE A 28 20.73 -13.70 2.06
C PHE A 28 19.30 -13.21 1.83
N THR A 29 18.40 -13.47 2.78
CA THR A 29 17.01 -13.00 2.70
C THR A 29 16.92 -11.47 2.70
N ASN A 30 17.71 -10.78 3.53
CA ASN A 30 17.73 -9.31 3.57
C ASN A 30 18.23 -8.71 2.26
N THR A 31 19.32 -9.27 1.70
CA THR A 31 19.88 -8.85 0.42
C THR A 31 18.86 -9.02 -0.71
N ARG A 32 18.16 -10.16 -0.73
CA ARG A 32 17.10 -10.41 -1.72
C ARG A 32 15.94 -9.42 -1.60
N GLU A 33 15.46 -9.15 -0.38
CA GLU A 33 14.37 -8.19 -0.18
C GLU A 33 14.81 -6.77 -0.53
N ARG A 34 16.05 -6.39 -0.22
CA ARG A 34 16.63 -5.11 -0.66
C ARG A 34 16.61 -4.99 -2.18
N TRP A 35 17.01 -6.03 -2.91
CA TRP A 35 16.98 -6.03 -4.37
C TRP A 35 15.55 -5.90 -4.91
N ARG A 36 14.58 -6.60 -4.31
CA ARG A 36 13.17 -6.45 -4.65
C ARG A 36 12.68 -5.00 -4.46
N GLN A 37 13.06 -4.36 -3.36
CA GLN A 37 12.71 -2.97 -3.08
C GLN A 37 13.42 -1.98 -4.01
N GLN A 38 14.67 -2.26 -4.41
CA GLN A 38 15.37 -1.48 -5.42
C GLN A 38 14.63 -1.51 -6.76
N ASN A 39 14.13 -2.68 -7.19
CA ASN A 39 13.33 -2.79 -8.42
C ASN A 39 12.06 -1.92 -8.35
N VAL A 40 11.33 -1.96 -7.23
CA VAL A 40 10.15 -1.11 -7.01
C VAL A 40 10.53 0.37 -7.02
N ASN A 41 11.60 0.76 -6.34
CA ASN A 41 12.05 2.15 -6.28
C ASN A 41 12.48 2.66 -7.67
N SER A 42 13.13 1.83 -8.47
CA SER A 42 13.48 2.12 -9.87
C SER A 42 12.24 2.33 -10.74
N ALA A 43 11.20 1.51 -10.58
CA ALA A 43 9.92 1.72 -11.27
C ALA A 43 9.25 3.04 -10.87
N PHE A 44 9.27 3.38 -9.57
CA PHE A 44 8.81 4.68 -9.07
C PHE A 44 9.62 5.85 -9.66
N ALA A 45 10.93 5.70 -9.85
CA ALA A 45 11.76 6.73 -10.48
C ALA A 45 11.38 6.94 -11.95
N LYS A 46 11.11 5.86 -12.70
CA LYS A 46 10.61 5.94 -14.08
C LYS A 46 9.25 6.63 -14.13
N LEU A 47 8.32 6.26 -13.25
CA LEU A 47 7.00 6.89 -13.18
C LEU A 47 7.09 8.40 -12.94
N ARG A 48 7.95 8.85 -12.01
CA ARG A 48 8.14 10.29 -11.75
C ARG A 48 8.56 11.09 -12.98
N LYS A 49 9.39 10.51 -13.86
CA LYS A 49 9.84 11.18 -15.10
C LYS A 49 8.71 11.42 -16.10
N LEU A 50 7.62 10.64 -16.00
CA LEU A 50 6.44 10.78 -16.86
C LEU A 50 5.41 11.77 -16.30
N ILE A 51 5.57 12.20 -15.05
CA ILE A 51 4.63 13.11 -14.40
C ILE A 51 5.04 14.55 -14.71
N PRO A 52 4.17 15.36 -15.34
CA PRO A 52 4.46 16.76 -15.58
C PRO A 52 4.51 17.54 -14.27
N THR A 53 5.63 18.21 -13.99
CA THR A 53 5.85 19.04 -12.80
C THR A 53 6.65 20.30 -13.11
N HIS A 54 6.53 21.30 -12.25
CA HIS A 54 7.37 22.49 -12.25
C HIS A 54 8.00 22.65 -10.85
N PRO A 55 9.34 22.70 -10.72
CA PRO A 55 10.33 22.44 -11.77
C PRO A 55 10.36 20.95 -12.19
N PRO A 56 10.91 20.60 -13.37
CA PRO A 56 10.90 19.21 -13.89
C PRO A 56 11.61 18.18 -13.01
N ASP A 57 12.49 18.62 -12.13
CA ASP A 57 13.29 17.79 -11.22
C ASP A 57 12.71 17.72 -9.80
N LYS A 58 11.47 18.21 -9.60
CA LYS A 58 10.76 18.18 -8.31
C LYS A 58 10.77 16.76 -7.72
N LYS A 59 11.22 16.66 -6.47
CA LYS A 59 11.23 15.39 -5.72
C LYS A 59 9.84 15.07 -5.19
N LEU A 60 9.11 14.21 -5.91
CA LEU A 60 7.80 13.72 -5.49
C LEU A 60 7.90 12.55 -4.50
N SER A 61 7.12 12.58 -3.42
CA SER A 61 6.94 11.42 -2.53
C SER A 61 6.23 10.27 -3.26
N LYS A 62 6.26 9.06 -2.68
CA LYS A 62 5.57 7.88 -3.26
C LYS A 62 4.07 8.15 -3.41
N ASN A 63 3.43 8.73 -2.39
CA ASN A 63 1.99 9.00 -2.41
C ASN A 63 1.63 10.08 -3.44
N GLU A 64 2.38 11.19 -3.49
CA GLU A 64 2.16 12.23 -4.49
C GLU A 64 2.35 11.69 -5.90
N THR A 65 3.39 10.88 -6.14
CA THR A 65 3.64 10.23 -7.44
C THR A 65 2.41 9.45 -7.90
N LEU A 66 1.81 8.64 -7.02
CA LEU A 66 0.61 7.87 -7.35
C LEU A 66 -0.60 8.77 -7.65
N ARG A 67 -0.84 9.78 -6.81
CA ARG A 67 -1.96 10.72 -7.00
C ARG A 67 -1.83 11.55 -8.28
N LEU A 68 -0.62 12.03 -8.59
CA LEU A 68 -0.38 12.79 -9.82
C LEU A 68 -0.47 11.90 -11.06
N ALA A 69 0.02 10.65 -11.00
CA ALA A 69 -0.09 9.71 -12.11
C ALA A 69 -1.56 9.44 -12.48
N MET A 70 -2.42 9.18 -11.49
CA MET A 70 -3.86 8.99 -11.72
C MET A 70 -4.51 10.25 -12.35
N ARG A 71 -4.19 11.44 -11.81
CA ARG A 71 -4.69 12.70 -12.36
C ARG A 71 -4.20 12.93 -13.80
N TYR A 72 -2.94 12.59 -14.09
CA TYR A 72 -2.37 12.80 -15.42
C TYR A 72 -2.96 11.84 -16.45
N ILE A 73 -3.16 10.56 -16.12
CA ILE A 73 -3.90 9.62 -16.97
C ILE A 73 -5.29 10.17 -17.28
N ASN A 74 -6.04 10.58 -16.26
CA ASN A 74 -7.39 11.15 -16.44
C ASN A 74 -7.38 12.43 -17.30
N PHE A 75 -6.38 13.28 -17.13
CA PHE A 75 -6.19 14.47 -17.95
C PHE A 75 -5.96 14.11 -19.43
N LEU A 76 -5.06 13.16 -19.71
CA LEU A 76 -4.79 12.71 -21.07
C LEU A 76 -6.03 12.09 -21.72
N VAL A 77 -6.81 11.28 -20.98
CA VAL A 77 -8.07 10.71 -21.47
C VAL A 77 -9.07 11.79 -21.85
N LYS A 78 -9.21 12.85 -21.05
CA LYS A 78 -10.10 13.99 -21.36
C LYS A 78 -9.64 14.75 -22.60
N VAL A 79 -8.36 15.12 -22.67
CA VAL A 79 -7.80 15.86 -23.80
C VAL A 79 -7.99 15.07 -25.11
N LEU A 80 -7.73 13.76 -25.09
CA LEU A 80 -7.90 12.91 -26.27
C LEU A 80 -9.39 12.68 -26.59
N GLY A 81 -10.27 12.57 -25.59
CA GLY A 81 -11.71 12.41 -25.78
C GLY A 81 -12.38 13.67 -26.34
N GLU A 82 -12.02 14.84 -25.81
CA GLU A 82 -12.47 16.16 -26.28
C GLU A 82 -12.03 16.42 -27.73
N GLN A 83 -10.84 15.96 -28.13
CA GLN A 83 -10.39 16.02 -29.53
C GLN A 83 -11.27 15.19 -30.47
N SER A 84 -11.84 14.07 -30.01
CA SER A 84 -12.79 13.28 -30.83
C SER A 84 -14.18 13.95 -30.92
N LEU A 85 -14.64 14.65 -29.87
CA LEU A 85 -15.93 15.34 -29.87
C LEU A 85 -15.94 16.63 -30.71
N GLN A 86 -14.78 17.20 -31.02
CA GLN A 86 -14.68 18.30 -31.99
C GLN A 86 -14.82 17.81 -33.44
N GLN A 87 -14.72 16.51 -33.72
CA GLN A 87 -14.91 15.92 -35.05
C GLN A 87 -16.32 15.35 -35.27
N THR A 88 -17.08 15.08 -34.21
CA THR A 88 -18.47 14.61 -34.29
C THR A 88 -19.34 15.36 -33.29
N GLY A 89 -20.08 16.36 -33.76
CA GLY A 89 -21.02 17.15 -32.96
C GLY A 89 -22.24 16.35 -32.50
N VAL A 90 -22.06 15.40 -31.59
CA VAL A 90 -23.14 14.74 -30.84
C VAL A 90 -22.76 14.64 -29.37
N ALA A 91 -23.53 15.33 -28.54
CA ALA A 91 -23.38 15.35 -27.09
C ALA A 91 -23.85 14.03 -26.47
N ALA A 92 -23.02 13.42 -25.61
CA ALA A 92 -23.49 12.57 -24.51
C ALA A 92 -22.42 12.49 -23.40
N PRO A 93 -22.76 12.79 -22.13
CA PRO A 93 -21.85 12.71 -21.00
C PRO A 93 -21.86 11.29 -20.42
N GLY A 94 -20.72 10.61 -20.39
CA GLY A 94 -20.66 9.27 -19.83
C GLY A 94 -19.25 8.81 -19.50
N ASN A 95 -18.94 8.76 -18.19
CA ASN A 95 -17.81 8.08 -17.57
C ASN A 95 -17.23 6.90 -18.35
N ILE A 96 -16.00 7.02 -18.87
CA ILE A 96 -15.33 5.90 -19.56
C ILE A 96 -14.48 5.04 -18.60
N LEU A 97 -14.21 5.46 -17.36
CA LEU A 97 -13.46 4.66 -16.39
C LEU A 97 -14.32 4.20 -15.22
N GLY A 98 -15.05 3.10 -15.42
CA GLY A 98 -15.80 2.37 -14.39
C GLY A 98 -14.91 1.70 -13.33
N LEU A 99 -13.95 2.41 -12.75
CA LEU A 99 -13.11 1.90 -11.66
C LEU A 99 -13.68 2.16 -10.26
N PHE A 100 -14.75 2.95 -10.15
CA PHE A 100 -15.51 3.12 -8.92
C PHE A 100 -17.00 3.10 -9.24
N PRO A 101 -17.75 2.08 -8.78
CA PRO A 101 -19.19 2.19 -8.66
C PRO A 101 -19.47 3.31 -7.66
N GLN A 102 -20.12 4.38 -8.09
CA GLN A 102 -20.87 5.22 -7.16
C GLN A 102 -21.98 4.32 -6.63
N GLY A 103 -21.90 3.93 -5.36
CA GLY A 103 -22.95 3.16 -4.70
C GLY A 103 -24.29 3.87 -4.84
N PRO A 104 -25.41 3.13 -4.87
CA PRO A 104 -26.73 3.73 -5.06
C PRO A 104 -26.94 4.80 -3.99
N HIS A 105 -27.32 6.00 -4.44
CA HIS A 105 -27.81 7.05 -3.57
C HIS A 105 -28.95 6.45 -2.72
N LEU A 106 -28.79 6.44 -1.41
CA LEU A 106 -29.90 6.16 -0.51
C LEU A 106 -30.77 7.41 -0.50
N PRO A 107 -32.10 7.30 -0.68
CA PRO A 107 -32.98 8.44 -0.53
C PRO A 107 -32.96 8.88 0.93
N ASP A 108 -32.99 10.20 1.10
CA ASP A 108 -33.12 10.91 2.36
C ASP A 108 -34.16 10.25 3.26
N ARG A 109 -33.72 9.72 4.42
CA ARG A 109 -34.60 9.05 5.39
C ARG A 109 -34.53 9.78 6.72
N THR A 110 -35.02 11.00 6.70
CA THR A 110 -35.59 11.64 7.89
C THR A 110 -36.81 10.82 8.36
N LEU A 111 -36.85 10.54 9.67
CA LEU A 111 -37.91 9.91 10.50
C LEU A 111 -38.09 8.38 10.53
N LEU A 112 -37.50 7.75 11.56
CA LEU A 112 -38.16 6.90 12.56
C LEU A 112 -37.11 6.64 13.67
N GLY A 113 -37.19 7.19 14.88
CA GLY A 113 -38.23 6.85 15.85
C GLY A 113 -37.81 5.58 16.60
N ASP A 114 -37.21 5.78 17.78
CA ASP A 114 -37.24 4.89 18.94
C ASP A 114 -36.64 3.48 18.83
N TYR A 115 -35.34 3.35 19.11
CA TYR A 115 -34.82 2.13 19.77
C TYR A 115 -33.79 2.50 20.85
N GLN A 116 -34.34 2.65 22.05
CA GLN A 116 -33.67 2.74 23.34
C GLN A 116 -32.70 1.56 23.55
N VAL A 117 -31.47 1.83 23.97
CA VAL A 117 -30.50 0.83 24.43
C VAL A 117 -30.77 0.49 25.90
N PRO A 118 -31.07 -0.76 26.29
CA PRO A 118 -31.13 -1.13 27.69
C PRO A 118 -29.71 -1.28 28.25
N SER A 119 -29.35 -0.42 29.20
CA SER A 119 -28.19 -0.62 30.06
C SER A 119 -28.58 -1.58 31.19
N SER A 120 -27.87 -2.69 31.33
CA SER A 120 -27.95 -3.59 32.48
C SER A 120 -26.54 -4.07 32.79
N GLY A 121 -25.94 -3.52 33.85
CA GLY A 121 -24.62 -3.92 34.34
C GLY A 121 -24.65 -5.25 35.10
N PRO A 122 -23.48 -5.68 35.61
CA PRO A 122 -23.44 -6.21 36.96
C PRO A 122 -22.33 -5.55 37.81
N SER A 123 -22.73 -5.24 39.04
CA SER A 123 -21.91 -4.75 40.15
C SER A 123 -20.84 -5.77 40.56
N HIS A 124 -19.60 -5.31 40.75
CA HIS A 124 -18.64 -5.98 41.62
C HIS A 124 -18.12 -4.99 42.65
N HIS A 125 -18.60 -5.17 43.89
CA HIS A 125 -18.06 -4.58 45.11
C HIS A 125 -16.80 -5.37 45.48
N ILE A 126 -15.69 -4.69 45.70
CA ILE A 126 -14.42 -5.27 46.21
C ILE A 126 -14.20 -4.72 47.63
N PRO A 127 -13.63 -5.51 48.56
CA PRO A 127 -13.62 -5.23 50.00
C PRO A 127 -12.81 -4.01 50.43
#